data_AF-A0A958YK00-F1
#
_entry.id   AF-A0A958YK00-F1
#
_cell.length_a   1.000
_cell.length_b   1.000
_cell.length_c   1.000
_cell.angle_alpha   90.00
_cell.angle_beta   90.00
_cell.angle_gamma   90.00
#
_symmetry.space_group_name_H-M   'P 1'
#
loop_
_entity.id
_entity.type
_entity.pdbx_description
1 polymer ?
#
loop_
_entity_poly.entity_id
_entity_poly.type
_entity_poly.pdbx_seq_one_letter_code
_entity_poly.pdbx_strand_id
1 'polypeptide(L)' 'ITQIPAPTDDLKGKIVDVIEKGYKLGDRVIRFPKVVTGF' A
#
# COMPACT_ATOMS: atom_id res chain seq x y z
N ILE A 1 7.12 -0.75 3.57
CA ILE A 1 5.81 -0.09 3.74
C ILE A 1 6.12 1.31 4.20
N THR A 2 5.76 2.33 3.42
CA THR A 2 6.09 3.73 3.76
C THR A 2 4.89 4.34 4.45
N GLN A 3 5.11 5.03 5.56
CA GLN A 3 4.06 5.60 6.39
C GLN A 3 4.10 7.11 6.23
N ILE A 4 2.98 7.72 5.82
CA ILE A 4 2.80 9.18 5.77
C ILE A 4 1.58 9.55 6.61
N PRO A 5 1.52 10.76 7.19
CA PRO A 5 0.33 11.19 7.93
C PRO A 5 -0.89 11.13 7.02
N ALA A 6 -1.98 10.53 7.51
CA ALA A 6 -3.22 10.48 6.75
C ALA A 6 -3.73 11.92 6.51
N PRO A 7 -4.04 12.30 5.26
CA PRO A 7 -4.53 13.66 4.99
C PRO A 7 -5.92 13.92 5.59
N THR A 8 -6.64 12.87 6.00
CA THR A 8 -7.94 12.91 6.68
C THR A 8 -8.08 11.70 7.63
N ASP A 9 -8.79 11.85 8.75
CA ASP A 9 -9.00 10.79 9.76
C ASP A 9 -9.68 9.53 9.18
N ASP A 10 -10.46 9.67 8.11
CA ASP A 10 -11.14 8.55 7.42
C ASP A 10 -10.18 7.62 6.65
N LEU A 11 -8.97 8.11 6.37
CA LEU A 11 -7.89 7.41 5.67
C LEU A 11 -6.84 6.83 6.62
N LYS A 12 -7.04 6.99 7.94
CA LYS A 12 -6.19 6.43 8.99
C LYS A 12 -6.28 4.90 8.99
N GLY A 13 -5.15 4.22 8.80
CA GLY A 13 -5.06 2.77 8.71
C GLY A 13 -5.52 2.18 7.36
N LYS A 14 -5.94 3.00 6.39
CA LYS A 14 -6.26 2.56 5.03
C LYS A 14 -5.06 2.74 4.10
N ILE A 15 -5.04 1.95 3.03
CA ILE A 15 -4.09 2.14 1.94
C ILE A 15 -4.51 3.41 1.20
N VAL A 16 -3.66 4.43 1.28
CA VAL A 16 -3.92 5.74 0.67
C VAL A 16 -3.50 5.72 -0.80
N ASP A 17 -2.34 5.12 -1.09
CA ASP A 17 -1.83 5.05 -2.46
C ASP A 17 -0.89 3.85 -2.67
N VAL A 18 -0.76 3.45 -3.94
CA VAL A 18 0.12 2.37 -4.40
C VAL A 18 1.24 2.96 -5.23
N ILE A 19 2.45 3.05 -4.65
CA ILE A 19 3.63 3.56 -5.35
C ILE A 19 4.11 2.56 -6.40
N GLU A 20 4.08 1.27 -6.08
CA GLU A 20 4.52 0.22 -7.01
C GLU A 20 3.52 -0.92 -7.06
N LYS A 21 3.12 -1.29 -8.28
CA LYS A 21 2.25 -2.43 -8.53
C LYS A 21 2.97 -3.73 -8.18
N GLY A 22 2.30 -4.55 -7.37
CA GLY A 22 2.71 -5.92 -7.12
C GLY A 22 2.19 -6.84 -8.21
N TYR A 23 2.92 -7.92 -8.48
CA TYR A 23 2.53 -8.93 -9.46
C TYR A 23 2.63 -10.31 -8.84
N LYS A 24 1.63 -11.14 -9.11
CA LYS A 24 1.61 -12.56 -8.77
C LYS A 24 1.47 -13.36 -10.06
N LEU A 25 2.19 -14.48 -10.15
CA LEU A 25 2.11 -15.41 -11.28
C LEU A 25 1.64 -16.76 -10.72
N GLY A 26 0.40 -17.11 -11.06
CA GLY A 26 -0.30 -18.22 -10.41
C GLY A 26 -0.38 -18.00 -8.89
N ASP A 27 0.06 -18.99 -8.14
CA ASP A 27 0.09 -18.96 -6.66
C ASP A 27 1.39 -18.35 -6.09
N ARG A 28 2.35 -17.98 -6.94
CA ARG A 28 3.63 -17.42 -6.51
C ARG A 28 3.61 -15.89 -6.58
N VAL A 29 3.79 -15.25 -5.42
CA VAL A 29 4.00 -13.80 -5.35
C VAL A 29 5.41 -13.50 -5.86
N ILE A 30 5.49 -12.77 -6.97
CA ILE A 30 6.77 -12.34 -7.56
C ILE A 30 7.20 -11.03 -6.88
N ARG A 31 6.24 -10.15 -6.61
CA ARG A 31 6.52 -8.83 -6.04
C ARG A 31 5.38 -8.30 -5.20
N PHE A 32 5.68 -7.93 -3.96
CA PHE A 32 4.73 -7.24 -3.10
C PHE A 32 4.54 -5.79 -3.55
N PRO A 33 3.29 -5.30 -3.63
CA PRO A 33 3.05 -3.91 -3.93
C PRO A 33 3.61 -3.02 -2.83
N LYS A 34 4.26 -1.92 -3.21
CA LYS A 34 4.70 -0.91 -2.26
C LYS A 34 3.54 0.06 -2.07
N VAL A 35 2.94 0.00 -0.88
CA VAL A 35 1.82 0.85 -0.52
C VAL A 35 2.23 1.88 0.52
N VAL A 36 1.49 2.97 0.49
CA VAL A 36 1.56 4.05 1.46
C VAL A 36 0.33 3.97 2.34
N THR A 37 0.55 3.87 3.64
CA THR A 37 -0.51 3.83 4.65
C THR A 37 -0.54 5.16 5.39
N GLY A 38 -1.74 5.73 5.47
CA GLY A 38 -2.03 6.89 6.30
C GLY A 38 -2.09 6.46 7.76
N PHE A 39 -1.37 7.16 8.65
CA PHE A 39 -1.51 7.02 10.10
C PHE A 39 -2.19 8.21 10.75
#